data_AF-A0A0L7QWS7-F1
#
_entry.id   AF-A0A0L7QWS7-F1
#
_cell.length_a   1.000
_cell.length_b   1.000
_cell.length_c   1.000
_cell.angle_alpha   90.00
_cell.angle_beta   90.00
_cell.angle_gamma   90.00
#
_symmetry.space_group_name_H-M   'P 1'
#
loop_
_entity.id
_entity.type
_entity.pdbx_description
1 polymer ?
#
loop_
_entity_poly.entity_id
_entity_poly.type
_entity_poly.pdbx_seq_one_letter_code
_entity_poly.pdbx_strand_id
1 'polypeptide(L)'
;MCTNINNESSRPVTPSEEDCCHSGCDPCIFDVHKKLLEEYEKKGKQNVQTQKKKNILNLYSYKNFVVVNMDETSEYDFFSLHGLNVKSGRIDKESVCETLENHMTNATLILICGTRQFNSSVEQWARNMNYTHIHVFE
;
A
#
# COMPACT_ATOMS: atom_id res chain seq x y z
N MET A 1 35.95 -16.12 10.74
CA MET A 1 36.07 -15.80 12.18
C MET A 1 35.09 -14.69 12.49
N CYS A 2 34.22 -14.93 13.48
CA CYS A 2 33.44 -14.02 14.36
C CYS A 2 32.85 -12.73 13.75
N THR A 3 31.56 -12.42 13.95
CA THR A 3 31.08 -11.97 15.26
C THR A 3 29.67 -12.39 15.64
N ASN A 4 29.52 -12.61 16.95
CA ASN A 4 28.31 -12.87 17.70
C ASN A 4 27.10 -12.02 17.27
N ILE A 5 25.99 -12.70 16.97
CA ILE A 5 24.65 -12.11 16.97
C ILE A 5 24.28 -11.91 18.44
N ASN A 6 24.83 -10.86 19.04
CA ASN A 6 24.41 -10.40 20.35
C ASN A 6 22.94 -9.98 20.27
N ASN A 7 22.23 -10.31 21.33
CA ASN A 7 20.81 -10.12 21.61
C ASN A 7 20.43 -8.63 21.66
N GLU A 8 20.54 -7.94 20.52
CA GLU A 8 20.15 -6.52 20.30
C GLU A 8 19.05 -6.41 19.23
N SER A 9 18.60 -7.55 18.69
CA SER A 9 17.77 -7.67 17.49
C SER A 9 16.29 -7.28 17.66
N SER A 10 15.85 -6.82 18.82
CA SER A 10 14.43 -6.61 19.13
C SER A 10 14.02 -5.14 19.28
N ARG A 11 14.97 -4.21 19.43
CA ARG A 11 14.67 -2.77 19.46
C ARG A 11 14.37 -2.28 18.04
N PRO A 12 13.26 -1.55 17.82
CA PRO A 12 13.00 -0.87 16.54
C PRO A 12 14.16 0.05 16.17
N VAL A 13 14.60 -0.03 14.90
CA VAL A 13 15.61 0.87 14.35
C VAL A 13 14.94 2.21 14.04
N THR A 14 15.59 3.30 14.42
CA THR A 14 15.11 4.65 14.13
C THR A 14 15.14 4.89 12.61
N PRO A 15 14.00 5.23 11.97
CA PRO A 15 13.96 5.56 10.56
C PRO A 15 14.75 6.84 10.29
N SER A 16 15.36 6.94 9.10
CA SER A 16 16.04 8.17 8.67
C SER A 16 15.06 9.15 8.03
N GLU A 17 15.50 10.37 7.70
CA GLU A 17 14.64 11.34 7.01
C GLU A 17 14.28 10.86 5.61
N GLU A 18 15.16 10.13 4.93
CA GLU A 18 14.92 9.57 3.60
C GLU A 18 13.84 8.48 3.59
N ASP A 19 13.60 7.82 4.73
CA ASP A 19 12.48 6.88 4.90
C ASP A 19 11.12 7.61 5.02
N CYS A 20 11.11 8.95 5.17
CA CYS A 20 9.89 9.73 5.16
C CYS A 20 9.38 9.89 3.71
N CYS A 21 8.07 9.70 3.48
CA CYS A 21 7.49 9.95 2.16
C CYS A 21 7.35 11.44 1.81
N HIS A 22 7.61 12.35 2.76
CA HIS A 22 7.49 13.81 2.63
C HIS A 22 6.13 14.34 2.14
N SER A 23 5.10 13.49 2.13
CA SER A 23 3.78 13.79 1.55
C SER A 23 2.69 14.05 2.59
N GLY A 24 3.07 14.24 3.86
CA GLY A 24 2.13 14.50 4.96
C GLY A 24 1.26 13.29 5.33
N CYS A 25 1.79 12.06 5.26
CA CYS A 25 1.05 10.85 5.62
C CYS A 25 0.73 10.76 7.12
N ASP A 26 -0.41 10.15 7.46
CA ASP A 26 -0.84 9.80 8.83
C ASP A 26 -1.35 8.35 8.86
N PRO A 27 -0.72 7.42 9.61
CA PRO A 27 0.45 7.64 10.47
C PRO A 27 1.74 7.79 9.65
N CYS A 28 2.59 8.72 10.08
CA CYS A 28 3.93 8.86 9.54
C CYS A 28 4.82 7.68 10.00
N ILE A 29 5.90 7.38 9.27
CA ILE A 29 6.86 6.35 9.66
C ILE A 29 7.43 6.60 11.07
N PHE A 30 7.60 7.87 11.45
CA PHE A 30 8.02 8.26 12.80
C PHE A 30 6.96 7.94 13.87
N ASP A 31 5.67 8.06 13.55
CA ASP A 31 4.57 7.69 14.45
C ASP A 31 4.52 6.18 14.67
N VAL A 32 4.68 5.42 13.58
CA VAL A 32 4.79 3.96 13.62
C VAL A 32 5.98 3.56 14.48
N HIS A 33 7.17 4.13 14.23
CA HIS A 33 8.38 3.88 15.03
C HIS A 33 8.19 4.18 16.51
N LYS A 34 7.60 5.34 16.85
CA LYS A 34 7.30 5.72 18.24
C LYS A 34 6.43 4.68 18.93
N LYS A 35 5.34 4.25 18.29
CA LYS A 35 4.43 3.24 18.85
C LYS A 35 5.15 1.92 19.12
N LEU A 36 6.06 1.52 18.24
CA LEU A 36 6.82 0.28 18.38
C LEU A 36 7.88 0.36 19.47
N LEU A 37 8.52 1.52 19.64
CA LEU A 37 9.42 1.76 20.76
C LEU A 37 8.67 1.66 22.09
N GLU A 38 7.48 2.28 22.19
CA GLU A 38 6.62 2.15 23.37
C GLU A 38 6.25 0.68 23.66
N GLU A 39 5.91 -0.09 22.62
CA GLU A 39 5.64 -1.52 22.78
C GLU A 39 6.87 -2.32 23.22
N TYR A 40 8.04 -2.00 22.66
CA TYR A 40 9.31 -2.62 23.02
C TYR A 40 9.65 -2.36 24.49
N GLU A 41 9.53 -1.12 24.94
CA GLU A 41 9.77 -0.71 26.33
C GLU A 41 8.76 -1.36 27.30
N LYS A 42 7.49 -1.51 26.89
CA LYS A 42 6.47 -2.25 27.66
C LYS A 42 6.81 -3.75 27.75
N LYS A 43 7.28 -4.36 26.66
CA LYS A 43 7.68 -5.78 26.61
C LYS A 43 8.97 -6.06 27.39
N GLY A 44 9.90 -5.11 27.47
CA GLY A 44 11.09 -5.23 28.33
C GLY A 44 10.76 -5.42 29.83
N LYS A 45 9.55 -5.08 30.26
CA LYS A 45 9.04 -5.31 31.63
C LYS A 45 8.30 -6.63 31.80
N GLN A 46 7.99 -7.34 30.73
CA GLN A 46 7.23 -8.59 30.73
C GLN A 46 7.98 -9.63 29.88
N ASN A 47 8.75 -10.51 30.52
CA ASN A 47 9.44 -11.64 29.88
C ASN A 47 8.44 -12.61 29.23
N VAL A 48 7.89 -12.26 28.07
CA VAL A 48 6.98 -13.13 27.30
C VAL A 48 7.59 -13.36 25.92
N GLN A 49 8.25 -14.50 25.79
CA GLN A 49 8.70 -15.04 24.51
C GLN A 49 7.49 -15.38 23.66
N THR A 50 7.04 -14.43 22.83
CA THR A 50 5.97 -14.68 21.87
C THR A 50 6.61 -15.08 20.55
N GLN A 51 6.37 -16.31 20.10
CA GLN A 51 6.79 -16.81 18.79
C GLN A 51 6.11 -15.99 17.68
N LYS A 52 6.73 -14.88 17.28
CA LYS A 52 6.26 -14.08 16.15
C LYS A 52 6.49 -14.87 14.87
N LYS A 53 5.41 -15.25 14.18
CA LYS A 53 5.48 -15.66 12.77
C LYS A 53 6.28 -14.60 12.02
N LYS A 54 7.39 -15.02 11.42
CA LYS A 54 8.36 -14.14 10.77
C LYS A 54 7.71 -13.54 9.53
N ASN A 55 7.19 -12.32 9.62
CA ASN A 55 6.74 -11.59 8.45
C ASN A 55 7.97 -11.31 7.57
N ILE A 56 7.89 -11.65 6.28
CA ILE A 56 8.97 -11.42 5.31
C ILE A 56 9.14 -9.95 4.94
N LEU A 57 8.17 -9.11 5.33
CA LEU A 57 8.19 -7.66 5.20
C LEU A 57 8.50 -7.03 6.56
N ASN A 58 9.49 -6.13 6.58
CA ASN A 58 9.73 -5.27 7.73
C ASN A 58 8.72 -4.13 7.67
N LEU A 59 7.92 -3.98 8.72
CA LEU A 59 6.87 -2.96 8.82
C LEU A 59 7.42 -1.53 8.84
N TYR A 60 8.72 -1.33 9.10
CA TYR A 60 9.32 -0.02 9.37
C TYR A 60 10.61 0.21 8.58
N SER A 61 10.84 -0.61 7.55
CA SER A 61 11.97 -0.44 6.64
C SER A 61 11.49 -0.77 5.23
N TYR A 62 11.64 0.20 4.33
CA TYR A 62 11.38 -0.03 2.93
C TYR A 62 12.36 -1.08 2.41
N LYS A 63 11.84 -2.10 1.74
CA LYS A 63 12.67 -3.07 1.03
C LYS A 63 12.89 -2.53 -0.37
N ASN A 64 14.14 -2.22 -0.70
CA ASN A 64 14.50 -1.84 -2.05
C ASN A 64 14.20 -3.01 -3.00
N PHE A 65 13.44 -2.73 -4.05
CA PHE A 65 13.29 -3.63 -5.18
C PHE A 65 14.09 -3.03 -6.34
N VAL A 66 14.94 -3.85 -6.95
CA VAL A 66 15.71 -3.46 -8.13
C VAL A 66 14.99 -4.05 -9.33
N VAL A 67 14.62 -3.20 -10.28
CA VAL A 67 14.13 -3.64 -11.58
C VAL A 67 15.30 -4.27 -12.31
N VAL A 68 15.30 -5.60 -12.41
CA VAL A 68 16.43 -6.37 -12.98
C VAL A 68 16.41 -6.38 -14.50
N ASN A 69 15.25 -6.13 -15.10
CA ASN A 69 15.10 -6.02 -16.54
C ASN A 69 13.96 -5.05 -16.86
N MET A 70 14.18 -4.21 -17.87
CA MET A 70 13.17 -3.37 -18.50
C MET A 70 13.18 -3.75 -19.98
N ASP A 71 12.26 -4.62 -20.38
CA ASP A 71 12.10 -4.95 -21.79
C ASP A 71 11.34 -3.81 -22.47
N GLU A 72 11.85 -3.31 -23.61
CA GLU A 72 11.13 -2.35 -24.45
C GLU A 72 9.93 -3.08 -25.11
N THR A 73 8.76 -2.92 -24.51
CA THR A 73 7.55 -3.63 -24.91
C THR A 73 6.95 -3.04 -26.18
N SER A 74 6.80 -3.86 -27.22
CA SER A 74 5.93 -3.54 -28.37
C SER A 74 4.47 -3.41 -27.92
N GLU A 75 3.68 -2.59 -28.63
CA GLU A 75 2.30 -2.16 -28.28
C GLU A 75 1.28 -3.29 -28.03
N TYR A 76 1.64 -4.56 -28.26
CA TYR A 76 0.74 -5.72 -28.16
C TYR A 76 0.96 -6.62 -26.93
N ASP A 77 2.07 -6.48 -26.20
CA ASP A 77 2.47 -7.44 -25.14
C ASP A 77 1.95 -7.08 -23.73
N PHE A 78 0.90 -6.27 -23.71
CA PHE A 78 0.39 -5.61 -22.53
C PHE A 78 -0.50 -6.53 -21.65
N PHE A 79 -0.95 -7.65 -22.19
CA PHE A 79 -1.84 -8.55 -21.48
C PHE A 79 -1.06 -9.58 -20.67
N SER A 80 -1.11 -9.46 -19.34
CA SER A 80 -0.67 -10.46 -18.35
C SER A 80 0.81 -10.42 -17.91
N LEU A 81 1.32 -9.26 -17.50
CA LEU A 81 2.36 -9.28 -16.47
C LEU A 81 1.69 -9.69 -15.15
N HIS A 82 1.87 -10.94 -14.72
CA HIS A 82 1.38 -11.47 -13.44
C HIS A 82 -0.15 -11.38 -13.20
N GLY A 83 -0.96 -11.44 -14.26
CA GLY A 83 -2.43 -11.32 -14.14
C GLY A 83 -2.93 -9.89 -13.93
N LEU A 84 -2.08 -8.89 -14.15
CA LEU A 84 -2.48 -7.49 -14.18
C LEU A 84 -2.98 -7.11 -15.58
N ASN A 85 -4.19 -6.56 -15.64
CA ASN A 85 -4.70 -5.89 -16.82
C ASN A 85 -4.50 -4.38 -16.62
N VAL A 86 -3.40 -3.86 -17.14
CA VAL A 86 -3.12 -2.42 -17.07
C VAL A 86 -3.94 -1.73 -18.22
N LYS A 87 -4.01 -0.41 -18.33
CA LYS A 87 -4.41 0.25 -19.60
C LYS A 87 -3.60 1.54 -19.73
N SER A 88 -3.18 1.88 -20.94
CA SER A 88 -2.50 3.16 -21.20
C SER A 88 -3.51 4.28 -21.28
N GLY A 89 -3.16 5.47 -20.75
CA GLY A 89 -4.00 6.67 -20.80
C GLY A 89 -4.54 7.14 -19.45
N ARG A 90 -5.42 8.14 -19.50
CA ARG A 90 -6.15 8.63 -18.31
C ARG A 90 -7.39 7.79 -18.11
N ILE A 91 -7.73 7.54 -16.84
CA ILE A 91 -9.00 6.92 -16.49
C ILE A 91 -10.14 7.84 -16.95
N ASP A 92 -10.99 7.31 -17.83
CA ASP A 92 -12.17 7.96 -18.34
C ASP A 92 -13.43 7.17 -17.98
N LYS A 93 -14.58 7.70 -18.41
CA LYS A 93 -15.88 7.10 -18.11
C LYS A 93 -16.00 5.67 -18.66
N GLU A 94 -15.55 5.44 -19.90
CA GLU A 94 -15.63 4.14 -20.56
C GLU A 94 -14.80 3.09 -19.82
N SER A 95 -13.56 3.44 -19.45
CA SER A 95 -12.66 2.58 -18.68
C SER A 95 -13.23 2.17 -17.33
N VAL A 96 -13.91 3.10 -16.63
CA VAL A 96 -14.57 2.82 -15.35
C VAL A 96 -15.81 1.95 -15.56
N CYS A 97 -16.62 2.21 -16.59
CA CYS A 97 -17.79 1.39 -16.91
C CYS A 97 -17.40 -0.07 -17.20
N GLU A 98 -16.45 -0.30 -18.12
CA GLU A 98 -16.00 -1.65 -18.45
C GLU A 98 -15.47 -2.42 -17.23
N THR A 99 -14.79 -1.71 -16.32
CA THR A 99 -14.23 -2.30 -15.10
C THR A 99 -15.34 -2.69 -14.11
N LEU A 100 -16.41 -1.92 -14.03
CA LEU A 100 -17.49 -2.11 -13.07
C LEU A 100 -18.60 -3.04 -13.59
N GLU A 101 -18.84 -3.11 -14.91
CA GLU A 101 -20.00 -3.77 -15.55
C GLU A 101 -20.31 -5.20 -15.06
N ASN A 102 -19.30 -5.98 -14.68
CA ASN A 102 -19.49 -7.38 -14.29
C ASN A 102 -19.60 -7.61 -12.76
N HIS A 103 -19.75 -6.55 -11.97
CA HIS A 103 -19.83 -6.62 -10.51
C HIS A 103 -21.22 -6.33 -9.95
N MET A 104 -21.57 -6.96 -8.82
CA MET A 104 -22.85 -6.75 -8.16
C MET A 104 -22.87 -5.41 -7.39
N THR A 105 -23.69 -4.46 -7.86
CA THR A 105 -23.74 -3.08 -7.33
C THR A 105 -24.03 -2.98 -5.83
N ASN A 106 -24.81 -3.92 -5.28
CA ASN A 106 -25.18 -3.97 -3.87
C ASN A 106 -24.12 -4.62 -2.95
N ALA A 107 -23.16 -5.38 -3.51
CA ALA A 107 -22.14 -6.10 -2.75
C ALA A 107 -20.73 -5.53 -2.96
N THR A 108 -20.56 -4.58 -3.87
CA THR A 108 -19.28 -3.94 -4.18
C THR A 108 -19.14 -2.61 -3.43
N LEU A 109 -18.00 -2.42 -2.75
CA LEU A 109 -17.57 -1.15 -2.17
C LEU A 109 -16.53 -0.49 -3.09
N ILE A 110 -16.76 0.77 -3.46
CA ILE A 110 -15.84 1.56 -4.27
C ILE A 110 -15.12 2.57 -3.36
N LEU A 111 -13.80 2.58 -3.44
CA LEU A 111 -12.91 3.45 -2.68
C LEU A 111 -12.16 4.37 -3.64
N ILE A 112 -12.29 5.69 -3.48
CA ILE A 112 -11.76 6.68 -4.43
C ILE A 112 -10.81 7.65 -3.72
N CYS A 113 -9.60 7.82 -4.27
CA CYS A 113 -8.61 8.77 -3.79
C CYS A 113 -7.83 9.35 -4.98
N GLY A 114 -7.61 10.66 -4.97
CA GLY A 114 -7.04 11.40 -6.10
C GLY A 114 -7.33 12.89 -6.00
N THR A 115 -7.25 13.60 -7.13
CA THR A 115 -7.58 15.02 -7.16
C THR A 115 -9.10 15.23 -7.01
N ARG A 116 -9.53 16.40 -6.54
CA ARG A 116 -10.96 16.72 -6.38
C ARG A 116 -11.77 16.51 -7.67
N GLN A 117 -11.21 16.91 -8.81
CA GLN A 117 -11.84 16.74 -10.13
C GLN A 117 -11.94 15.27 -10.53
N PHE A 118 -10.89 14.50 -10.27
CA PHE A 118 -10.88 13.06 -10.53
C PHE A 118 -11.92 12.35 -9.65
N ASN A 119 -11.89 12.60 -8.34
CA ASN A 119 -12.81 11.98 -7.38
C ASN A 119 -14.27 12.24 -7.75
N SER A 120 -14.60 13.51 -8.03
CA SER A 120 -15.96 13.90 -8.43
C SER A 120 -16.40 13.22 -9.72
N SER A 121 -15.50 13.02 -10.69
CA SER A 121 -15.82 12.40 -11.97
C SER A 121 -16.10 10.90 -11.80
N VAL A 122 -15.21 10.19 -11.12
CA VAL A 122 -15.33 8.74 -10.90
C VAL A 122 -16.53 8.40 -10.03
N GLU A 123 -16.78 9.18 -8.96
CA GLU A 123 -17.97 8.99 -8.13
C GLU A 123 -19.25 9.14 -8.97
N GLN A 124 -19.34 10.18 -9.80
CA GLN A 124 -20.52 10.40 -10.64
C GLN A 124 -20.75 9.23 -11.62
N TRP A 125 -19.70 8.69 -12.24
CA TRP A 125 -19.83 7.56 -13.15
C TRP A 125 -20.29 6.29 -12.44
N ALA A 126 -19.72 5.99 -11.27
CA ALA A 126 -20.14 4.85 -10.46
C ALA A 126 -21.60 4.97 -9.98
N ARG A 127 -22.03 6.17 -9.57
CA ARG A 127 -23.43 6.43 -9.19
C ARG A 127 -24.39 6.21 -10.36
N ASN A 128 -24.01 6.63 -11.58
CA ASN A 128 -24.81 6.40 -12.78
C ASN A 128 -24.97 4.91 -13.14
N MET A 129 -24.05 4.04 -12.66
CA MET A 129 -24.15 2.59 -12.78
C MET A 129 -24.89 1.93 -11.60
N ASN A 130 -25.55 2.72 -10.75
CA ASN A 130 -26.32 2.28 -9.58
C ASN A 130 -25.49 1.71 -8.41
N TYR A 131 -24.19 2.02 -8.32
CA TYR A 131 -23.42 1.70 -7.11
C TYR A 131 -23.80 2.61 -5.95
N THR A 132 -24.16 2.00 -4.82
CA THR A 132 -24.61 2.72 -3.63
C THR A 132 -23.50 2.89 -2.59
N HIS A 133 -22.58 1.92 -2.50
CA HIS A 133 -21.50 1.89 -1.52
C HIS A 133 -20.22 2.49 -2.10
N ILE A 134 -20.07 3.81 -1.96
CA ILE A 134 -18.92 4.57 -2.46
C ILE A 134 -18.37 5.42 -1.32
N HIS A 135 -17.05 5.40 -1.13
CA HIS A 135 -16.33 6.23 -0.18
C HIS A 135 -15.20 6.98 -0.90
N VAL A 136 -15.20 8.30 -0.77
CA VAL A 136 -14.17 9.18 -1.31
C VAL A 136 -13.31 9.67 -0.15
N PHE A 137 -12.00 9.47 -0.24
CA PHE A 137 -11.06 10.00 0.74
C PHE A 137 -10.78 11.48 0.44
N GLU A 138 -10.86 12.31 1.49
CA GLU A 138 -10.58 13.76 1.45
C GLU A 138 -9.12 14.08 1.75
#